data_AF-A0A1E5MGR9-F1
#
_entry.id   AF-A0A1E5MGR9-F1
#
_cell.length_a   1.000
_cell.length_b   1.000
_cell.length_c   1.000
_cell.angle_alpha   90.00
_cell.angle_beta   90.00
_cell.angle_gamma   90.00
#
_symmetry.space_group_name_H-M   'P 1'
#
loop_
_entity.id
_entity.type
_entity.pdbx_description
1 polymer ?
#
loop_
_entity_poly.entity_id
_entity_poly.type
_entity_poly.pdbx_seq_one_letter_code
_entity_poly.pdbx_strand_id
1 'polypeptide(L)'
;MAAGRRDGHHLRDGHRRPRLRHRTDDAGLHEPCRRDRGRLQDHPAEVGADHGRRRRARRLQGDVRAAVRRLVDDREGRPLGRVDAEPGRRRVLSVPRHRGRRRRGDHRLPFRLLVEDPATVSVAALSAGLGALVVTGAAAARRIVELGDRTGSSATVALILPVVAWVFIGVALYVSAVVASNTCATVIAGQTRSLALQRLLGATGARLRRQVTRTGLVSGLVGAVVGTVLGTLVADAALAVAAALGTLPPLGVLAPPALVPVGLLVATITTLAFRIGSRAVLAIPPLRALESGVEPPPGTTRSVGRTVTAAALFLSGAAGLGVAVVLGASTVDALLLAVGCGALSFTGVVVASPVLLPAVLRLVAAATARSVVPAMAARNSLRAPRRTARATVGLLIAVTLMATFAVGFATYASMLSQQAADDPEYYRGIEEQFDQLAVMFTGLVGAAGVIAAAGVVAVTALTIAQRGRELGLLRVVGATRQQVRALVLVETAITIAVAVVLGVLLGTAYGWAGAYTLLGATKGATLIAPVVPGWLVVVVLVGASATGLAAALGPAARAVRAAPVAALRYE
;
A
#
# COMPACT_ATOMS: atom_id res chain seq x y z
N MET A 1 65.58 12.94 -20.14
CA MET A 1 66.25 13.86 -19.21
C MET A 1 65.81 13.53 -17.80
N ALA A 2 66.78 13.46 -16.89
CA ALA A 2 66.84 12.54 -15.76
C ALA A 2 66.05 12.94 -14.50
N ALA A 3 65.80 11.91 -13.68
CA ALA A 3 65.41 11.99 -12.28
C ALA A 3 66.49 12.66 -11.40
N GLY A 4 66.08 13.25 -10.26
CA GLY A 4 66.99 13.85 -9.27
C GLY A 4 66.37 13.89 -7.87
N ARG A 5 66.99 13.16 -6.94
CA ARG A 5 66.59 12.77 -5.58
C ARG A 5 67.21 13.71 -4.52
N ARG A 6 66.67 13.66 -3.28
CA ARG A 6 67.25 14.05 -1.95
C ARG A 6 67.15 15.53 -1.53
N ASP A 7 67.11 15.93 -0.26
CA ASP A 7 66.69 15.40 1.06
C ASP A 7 66.90 16.56 2.07
N GLY A 8 66.06 16.66 3.11
CA GLY A 8 66.44 17.14 4.47
C GLY A 8 66.27 18.63 4.83
N HIS A 9 65.34 18.96 5.74
CA HIS A 9 65.67 19.29 7.15
C HIS A 9 64.44 19.58 8.04
N HIS A 10 64.62 19.29 9.33
CA HIS A 10 63.74 19.31 10.49
C HIS A 10 62.98 20.62 10.82
N LEU A 11 61.82 20.49 11.52
CA LEU A 11 61.60 20.99 12.90
C LEU A 11 60.26 20.50 13.51
N ARG A 12 60.31 20.29 14.84
CA ARG A 12 59.28 19.80 15.80
C ARG A 12 58.06 20.75 15.92
N ASP A 13 56.87 20.26 16.26
CA ASP A 13 56.36 20.01 17.62
C ASP A 13 54.86 19.64 17.63
N GLY A 14 54.45 18.84 18.62
CA GLY A 14 53.10 18.29 18.76
C GLY A 14 52.18 19.09 19.67
N HIS A 15 50.87 19.08 19.38
CA HIS A 15 49.83 19.57 20.30
C HIS A 15 48.98 18.42 20.86
N ARG A 16 49.12 18.22 22.18
CA ARG A 16 48.19 17.46 23.04
C ARG A 16 47.07 18.39 23.54
N ARG A 17 45.89 17.81 23.73
CA ARG A 17 44.68 18.38 24.35
C ARG A 17 44.88 18.75 25.84
N PRO A 18 44.16 19.76 26.37
CA PRO A 18 43.93 19.87 27.81
C PRO A 18 42.51 19.47 28.23
N ARG A 19 42.45 18.82 29.41
CA ARG A 19 41.26 18.62 30.25
C ARG A 19 41.07 19.85 31.12
N LEU A 20 39.83 20.28 31.37
CA LEU A 20 39.51 21.22 32.46
C LEU A 20 38.45 20.64 33.39
N ARG A 21 38.79 20.70 34.68
CA ARG A 21 38.00 20.40 35.87
C ARG A 21 37.08 21.60 36.18
N HIS A 22 35.90 21.36 36.71
CA HIS A 22 35.14 22.35 37.46
C HIS A 22 34.93 21.87 38.91
N ARG A 23 35.35 22.72 39.86
CA ARG A 23 34.94 22.80 41.27
C ARG A 23 34.07 24.07 41.36
N THR A 24 32.78 23.95 41.67
CA THR A 24 32.13 24.21 42.98
C THR A 24 32.28 25.63 43.49
N ASP A 25 31.13 26.31 43.66
CA ASP A 25 30.80 27.00 44.91
C ASP A 25 29.29 26.92 45.18
N ASP A 26 29.00 26.83 46.48
CA ASP A 26 27.78 26.41 47.16
C ASP A 26 26.72 27.50 47.35
N ALA A 27 25.46 27.06 47.43
CA ALA A 27 24.43 27.47 48.40
C ALA A 27 23.17 26.65 48.08
N GLY A 28 22.48 25.92 48.96
CA GLY A 28 22.51 25.70 50.39
C GLY A 28 21.19 25.00 50.75
N LEU A 29 21.13 24.36 51.92
CA LEU A 29 19.97 23.70 52.55
C LEU A 29 19.72 22.21 52.21
N HIS A 30 20.57 21.36 52.81
CA HIS A 30 20.22 20.02 53.27
C HIS A 30 20.00 20.05 54.78
N GLU A 31 18.93 19.42 55.26
CA GLU A 31 18.80 19.00 56.67
C GLU A 31 18.63 17.46 56.72
N PRO A 32 19.41 16.72 57.54
CA PRO A 32 19.38 15.25 57.58
C PRO A 32 18.63 14.73 58.81
N CYS A 33 17.68 13.82 58.63
CA CYS A 33 16.98 13.19 59.76
C CYS A 33 17.75 11.95 60.27
N ARG A 34 18.14 12.03 61.54
CA ARG A 34 18.86 11.04 62.35
C ARG A 34 17.99 9.84 62.72
N ARG A 35 18.69 8.73 63.01
CA ARG A 35 18.27 7.57 63.80
C ARG A 35 17.40 7.96 65.00
N ASP A 36 16.36 7.16 65.25
CA ASP A 36 15.89 6.93 66.60
C ASP A 36 15.69 5.42 66.88
N ARG A 37 16.15 5.01 68.06
CA ARG A 37 16.04 3.67 68.64
C ARG A 37 15.19 3.85 69.90
N GLY A 38 14.03 3.20 70.00
CA GLY A 38 13.39 3.05 71.31
C GLY A 38 11.95 2.55 71.35
N ARG A 39 11.79 1.36 71.97
CA ARG A 39 10.70 0.90 72.85
C ARG A 39 9.29 0.70 72.24
N LEU A 40 8.84 -0.55 72.11
CA LEU A 40 8.11 -1.37 73.11
C LEU A 40 6.74 -0.77 73.50
N GLN A 41 5.70 -1.26 72.84
CA GLN A 41 4.40 -1.51 73.46
C GLN A 41 3.88 -2.86 72.97
N ASP A 42 3.73 -3.78 73.93
CA ASP A 42 3.15 -5.10 73.79
C ASP A 42 1.62 -5.00 73.64
N HIS A 43 1.05 -5.71 72.67
CA HIS A 43 -0.32 -6.23 72.76
C HIS A 43 -0.34 -7.68 72.27
N PRO A 44 -0.98 -8.61 73.02
CA PRO A 44 -0.95 -10.03 72.74
C PRO A 44 -2.09 -10.46 71.78
N ALA A 45 -2.00 -11.71 71.33
CA ALA A 45 -2.99 -12.50 70.59
C ALA A 45 -2.83 -12.55 69.06
N GLU A 46 -2.26 -13.65 68.57
CA GLU A 46 -2.95 -14.66 67.72
C GLU A 46 -1.91 -15.64 67.13
N VAL A 47 -1.44 -16.56 67.98
CA VAL A 47 -0.74 -17.77 67.54
C VAL A 47 -1.80 -18.77 67.09
N GLY A 48 -2.02 -18.91 65.78
CA GLY A 48 -2.93 -19.95 65.28
C GLY A 48 -3.09 -20.09 63.77
N ALA A 49 -2.92 -19.03 62.97
CA ALA A 49 -3.37 -19.04 61.57
C ALA A 49 -2.27 -19.25 60.49
N ASP A 50 -0.98 -19.34 60.84
CA ASP A 50 0.11 -19.37 59.84
C ASP A 50 0.56 -20.79 59.41
N HIS A 51 0.25 -21.82 60.21
CA HIS A 51 0.70 -23.19 59.90
C HIS A 51 -0.09 -23.86 58.76
N GLY A 52 -1.36 -23.50 58.56
CA GLY A 52 -2.21 -24.03 57.48
C GLY A 52 -1.85 -23.47 56.10
N ARG A 53 -1.52 -22.17 56.01
CA ARG A 53 -1.17 -21.50 54.75
C ARG A 53 0.20 -21.94 54.23
N ARG A 54 1.19 -22.12 55.12
CA ARG A 54 2.52 -22.64 54.74
C ARG A 54 2.49 -24.10 54.27
N ARG A 55 1.63 -24.95 54.87
CA ARG A 55 1.45 -26.34 54.41
C ARG A 55 0.75 -26.43 53.05
N ARG A 56 -0.25 -25.58 52.76
CA ARG A 56 -0.89 -25.52 51.43
C ARG A 56 0.05 -24.98 50.34
N ALA A 57 0.85 -23.95 50.63
CA ALA A 57 1.83 -23.42 49.69
C ALA A 57 2.93 -24.45 49.32
N ARG A 58 3.40 -25.23 50.31
CA ARG A 58 4.38 -26.31 50.08
C ARG A 58 3.81 -27.47 49.26
N ARG A 59 2.53 -27.83 49.43
CA ARG A 59 1.87 -28.86 48.61
C ARG A 59 1.71 -28.41 47.15
N LEU A 60 1.25 -27.18 46.92
CA LEU A 60 1.14 -26.60 45.57
C LEU A 60 2.50 -26.49 44.85
N GLN A 61 3.59 -26.14 45.56
CA GLN A 61 4.94 -26.16 44.99
C GLN A 61 5.44 -27.58 44.67
N GLY A 62 5.04 -28.58 45.45
CA GLY A 62 5.32 -30.00 45.18
C GLY A 62 4.61 -30.50 43.92
N ASP A 63 3.32 -30.18 43.78
CA ASP A 63 2.51 -30.60 42.64
C ASP A 63 2.96 -29.95 41.33
N VAL A 64 3.36 -28.67 41.37
CA VAL A 64 3.94 -27.99 40.19
C VAL A 64 5.29 -28.59 39.80
N ARG A 65 6.16 -28.94 40.76
CA ARG A 65 7.44 -29.62 40.46
C ARG A 65 7.24 -31.03 39.91
N ALA A 66 6.23 -31.75 40.38
CA ALA A 66 5.88 -33.07 39.87
C ALA A 66 5.29 -32.98 38.45
N ALA A 67 4.44 -31.99 38.17
CA ALA A 67 3.88 -31.75 36.84
C ALA A 67 4.95 -31.32 35.83
N VAL A 68 5.89 -30.45 36.25
CA VAL A 68 7.03 -30.04 35.40
C VAL A 68 7.97 -31.21 35.13
N ARG A 69 8.24 -32.10 36.09
CA ARG A 69 9.03 -33.32 35.84
C ARG A 69 8.33 -34.27 34.86
N ARG A 70 7.03 -34.47 34.99
CA ARG A 70 6.25 -35.30 34.03
C ARG A 70 6.24 -34.69 32.63
N LEU A 71 6.19 -33.37 32.49
CA LEU A 71 6.26 -32.65 31.20
C LEU A 71 7.65 -32.70 30.55
N VAL A 72 8.71 -32.85 31.34
CA VAL A 72 10.09 -32.99 30.85
C VAL A 72 10.41 -34.43 30.46
N ASP A 73 9.84 -35.43 31.15
CA ASP A 73 10.02 -36.85 30.79
C ASP A 73 9.22 -37.27 29.53
N ASP A 74 8.10 -36.60 29.22
CA ASP A 74 7.25 -36.94 28.07
C ASP A 74 7.79 -36.43 26.72
N ARG A 75 8.87 -35.62 26.74
CA ARG A 75 9.58 -35.18 25.54
C ARG A 75 11.03 -35.64 25.57
N GLU A 76 11.22 -36.81 24.98
CA GLU A 76 12.50 -37.48 24.73
C GLU A 76 13.08 -38.19 25.96
N GLY A 77 12.73 -39.47 26.12
CA GLY A 77 13.31 -40.39 27.10
C GLY A 77 14.80 -40.66 26.88
N ARG A 78 15.66 -39.66 27.10
CA ARG A 78 17.09 -39.83 27.32
C ARG A 78 17.54 -38.90 28.45
N PRO A 79 18.19 -39.44 29.50
CA PRO A 79 18.65 -38.62 30.60
C PRO A 79 19.69 -37.62 30.07
N LEU A 80 19.44 -36.33 30.30
CA LEU A 80 20.46 -35.29 30.19
C LEU A 80 21.60 -35.69 31.13
N GLY A 81 22.80 -35.92 30.56
CA GLY A 81 23.97 -36.37 31.31
C GLY A 81 24.22 -35.51 32.54
N ARG A 82 24.56 -36.17 33.65
CA ARG A 82 24.95 -35.53 34.91
C ARG A 82 25.94 -34.40 34.64
N VAL A 83 25.58 -33.20 35.09
CA VAL A 83 26.51 -32.09 35.21
C VAL A 83 27.23 -32.27 36.53
N ASP A 84 28.33 -33.01 36.51
CA ASP A 84 29.25 -33.05 37.64
C ASP A 84 29.92 -31.68 37.76
N ALA A 85 29.65 -31.01 38.88
CA ALA A 85 30.13 -29.67 39.17
C ALA A 85 31.49 -29.76 39.86
N GLU A 86 32.58 -29.63 39.10
CA GLU A 86 33.88 -29.27 39.69
C GLU A 86 34.07 -27.74 39.69
N PRO A 87 34.50 -27.14 40.82
CA PRO A 87 34.75 -25.70 40.89
C PRO A 87 36.12 -25.37 40.28
N GLY A 88 36.14 -24.66 39.13
CA GLY A 88 37.38 -24.02 38.65
C GLY A 88 37.55 -23.78 37.15
N ARG A 89 36.72 -24.35 36.26
CA ARG A 89 36.88 -24.16 34.79
C ARG A 89 35.80 -23.29 34.17
N ARG A 90 36.22 -22.34 33.32
CA ARG A 90 35.37 -21.45 32.52
C ARG A 90 34.36 -22.26 31.71
N ARG A 91 33.08 -21.93 31.86
CA ARG A 91 31.95 -22.54 31.15
C ARG A 91 32.04 -22.22 29.66
N VAL A 92 32.32 -23.22 28.84
CA VAL A 92 32.02 -23.16 27.40
C VAL A 92 30.81 -24.05 27.18
N LEU A 93 29.68 -23.44 26.86
CA LEU A 93 28.44 -24.14 26.50
C LEU A 93 28.66 -24.80 25.13
N SER A 94 29.05 -26.08 25.12
CA SER A 94 29.13 -26.87 23.90
C SER A 94 27.74 -27.30 23.47
N VAL A 95 27.12 -26.51 22.59
CA VAL A 95 25.89 -26.93 21.91
C VAL A 95 26.23 -28.08 20.94
N PRO A 96 25.61 -29.27 21.05
CA PRO A 96 25.91 -30.38 20.16
C PRO A 96 25.57 -30.00 18.72
N ARG A 97 26.53 -30.19 17.79
CA ARG A 97 26.25 -30.08 16.36
C ARG A 97 25.32 -31.21 15.93
N HIS A 98 24.03 -30.89 15.84
CA HIS A 98 23.02 -31.80 15.33
C HIS A 98 23.30 -32.11 13.85
N ARG A 99 23.86 -33.29 13.54
CA ARG A 99 23.84 -33.87 12.19
C ARG A 99 22.44 -34.44 11.92
N GLY A 100 21.45 -33.55 11.79
CA GLY A 100 20.12 -33.93 11.33
C GLY A 100 20.15 -34.30 9.85
N ARG A 101 19.86 -35.57 9.53
CA ARG A 101 19.53 -36.02 8.17
C ARG A 101 18.51 -35.03 7.58
N ARG A 102 18.83 -34.44 6.42
CA ARG A 102 17.94 -33.59 5.64
C ARG A 102 16.73 -34.43 5.19
N ARG A 103 15.71 -34.59 6.03
CA ARG A 103 14.37 -34.92 5.55
C ARG A 103 13.98 -33.79 4.60
N ARG A 104 13.81 -34.14 3.32
CA ARG A 104 13.19 -33.25 2.32
C ARG A 104 11.82 -32.88 2.85
N GLY A 105 11.74 -31.76 3.55
CA GLY A 105 10.51 -31.17 4.02
C GLY A 105 9.63 -30.88 2.82
N ASP A 106 8.45 -31.50 2.85
CA ASP A 106 7.38 -31.46 1.87
C ASP A 106 7.27 -30.07 1.22
N HIS A 107 7.50 -29.99 -0.10
CA HIS A 107 7.56 -28.75 -0.87
C HIS A 107 6.18 -28.14 -1.16
N ARG A 108 5.13 -28.54 -0.43
CA ARG A 108 3.75 -28.03 -0.57
C ARG A 108 3.51 -26.64 0.05
N LEU A 109 4.57 -25.86 0.22
CA LEU A 109 4.52 -24.48 0.74
C LEU A 109 3.84 -23.43 -0.18
N PRO A 110 3.86 -23.50 -1.54
CA PRO A 110 3.28 -22.42 -2.34
C PRO A 110 1.74 -22.38 -2.26
N PHE A 111 1.07 -23.51 -2.03
CA PHE A 111 -0.40 -23.57 -1.99
C PHE A 111 -0.99 -23.03 -0.68
N ARG A 112 -0.35 -23.28 0.47
CA ARG A 112 -0.81 -22.71 1.76
C ARG A 112 -0.72 -21.18 1.77
N LEU A 113 0.34 -20.63 1.17
CA LEU A 113 0.50 -19.17 1.02
C LEU A 113 -0.54 -18.53 0.09
N LEU A 114 -1.11 -19.27 -0.87
CA LEU A 114 -2.14 -18.76 -1.75
C LEU A 114 -3.49 -18.59 -1.05
N VAL A 115 -3.80 -19.48 -0.11
CA VAL A 115 -5.01 -19.41 0.74
C VAL A 115 -4.87 -18.32 1.82
N GLU A 116 -3.64 -17.99 2.22
CA GLU A 116 -3.35 -17.00 3.26
C GLU A 116 -3.42 -15.53 2.77
N ASP A 117 -3.35 -15.27 1.46
CA ASP A 117 -3.34 -13.90 0.91
C ASP A 117 -4.32 -13.67 -0.25
N PRO A 118 -5.64 -13.73 0.02
CA PRO A 118 -6.67 -13.52 -1.00
C PRO A 118 -6.60 -12.13 -1.63
N ALA A 119 -6.07 -11.14 -0.90
CA ALA A 119 -5.96 -9.75 -1.37
C ALA A 119 -5.07 -9.63 -2.61
N THR A 120 -3.96 -10.36 -2.67
CA THR A 120 -3.05 -10.28 -3.81
C THR A 120 -3.67 -10.90 -5.07
N VAL A 121 -4.34 -12.05 -4.92
CA VAL A 121 -5.02 -12.73 -6.03
C VAL A 121 -6.20 -11.90 -6.53
N SER A 122 -7.00 -11.31 -5.63
CA SER A 122 -8.14 -10.47 -6.02
C SER A 122 -7.70 -9.23 -6.79
N VAL A 123 -6.60 -8.57 -6.37
CA VAL A 123 -6.06 -7.41 -7.08
C VAL A 123 -5.59 -7.80 -8.48
N ALA A 124 -4.82 -8.90 -8.61
CA ALA A 124 -4.37 -9.37 -9.91
C ALA A 124 -5.54 -9.76 -10.84
N ALA A 125 -6.59 -10.39 -10.28
CA ALA A 125 -7.80 -10.74 -11.03
C ALA A 125 -8.57 -9.50 -11.51
N LEU A 126 -8.76 -8.50 -10.66
CA LEU A 126 -9.44 -7.27 -11.04
C LEU A 126 -8.68 -6.49 -12.12
N SER A 127 -7.34 -6.41 -12.01
CA SER A 127 -6.50 -5.79 -13.03
C SER A 127 -6.59 -6.51 -14.38
N ALA A 128 -6.53 -7.84 -14.39
CA ALA A 128 -6.65 -8.63 -15.61
C ALA A 128 -8.07 -8.60 -16.19
N GLY A 129 -9.09 -8.56 -15.34
CA GLY A 129 -10.49 -8.43 -15.75
C GLY A 129 -10.79 -7.09 -16.41
N LEU A 130 -10.24 -5.99 -15.89
CA LEU A 130 -10.35 -4.69 -16.56
C LEU A 130 -9.65 -4.71 -17.92
N GLY A 131 -8.44 -5.26 -17.99
CA GLY A 131 -7.72 -5.42 -19.25
C GLY A 131 -8.53 -6.22 -20.27
N ALA A 132 -9.15 -7.31 -19.83
CA ALA A 132 -10.04 -8.10 -20.67
C ALA A 132 -11.28 -7.32 -21.13
N LEU A 133 -11.90 -6.53 -20.25
CA LEU A 133 -13.06 -5.70 -20.59
C LEU A 133 -12.71 -4.64 -21.65
N VAL A 134 -11.57 -3.96 -21.53
CA VAL A 134 -11.08 -2.98 -22.52
C VAL A 134 -10.78 -3.66 -23.86
N VAL A 135 -10.07 -4.78 -23.85
CA VAL A 135 -9.69 -5.50 -25.08
C VAL A 135 -10.92 -6.08 -25.78
N THR A 136 -11.88 -6.63 -25.03
CA THR A 136 -13.12 -7.18 -25.58
C THR A 136 -14.01 -6.07 -26.13
N GLY A 137 -14.13 -4.94 -25.42
CA GLY A 137 -14.85 -3.75 -25.90
C GLY A 137 -14.24 -3.18 -27.19
N ALA A 138 -12.92 -3.09 -27.27
CA ALA A 138 -12.23 -2.66 -28.50
C ALA A 138 -12.45 -3.63 -29.67
N ALA A 139 -12.47 -4.94 -29.40
CA ALA A 139 -12.77 -5.95 -30.42
C ALA A 139 -14.24 -5.87 -30.88
N ALA A 140 -15.16 -5.62 -29.96
CA ALA A 140 -16.57 -5.41 -30.27
C ALA A 140 -16.78 -4.18 -31.15
N ALA A 141 -16.15 -3.06 -30.80
CA ALA A 141 -16.22 -1.83 -31.58
C ALA A 141 -15.67 -2.02 -33.01
N ARG A 142 -14.58 -2.78 -33.20
CA ARG A 142 -14.07 -3.14 -34.53
C ARG A 142 -15.07 -3.97 -35.33
N ARG A 143 -15.68 -4.99 -34.71
CA ARG A 143 -16.71 -5.81 -35.39
C ARG A 143 -17.95 -5.01 -35.77
N ILE A 144 -18.38 -4.06 -34.94
CA ILE A 144 -19.51 -3.18 -35.25
C ILE A 144 -19.22 -2.36 -36.51
N VAL A 145 -18.01 -1.82 -36.62
CA VAL A 145 -17.55 -1.07 -37.81
C VAL A 145 -17.46 -1.98 -39.05
N GLU A 146 -17.02 -3.23 -38.90
CA GLU A 146 -16.96 -4.20 -40.00
C GLU A 146 -18.34 -4.65 -40.50
N LEU A 147 -19.35 -4.73 -39.61
CA LEU A 147 -20.70 -5.20 -39.93
C LEU A 147 -21.65 -4.10 -40.42
N GLY A 148 -21.35 -2.83 -40.15
CA GLY A 148 -22.21 -1.71 -40.50
C GLY A 148 -21.92 -1.13 -41.90
N ASP A 149 -22.75 -1.47 -42.90
CA ASP A 149 -22.77 -0.79 -44.21
C ASP A 149 -23.29 0.67 -44.15
N ARG A 150 -23.76 1.12 -42.97
CA ARG A 150 -24.31 2.46 -42.74
C ARG A 150 -23.71 3.15 -41.52
N THR A 151 -22.48 3.62 -41.66
CA THR A 151 -21.99 4.85 -41.02
C THR A 151 -20.70 5.22 -41.75
N GLY A 152 -20.72 6.36 -42.44
CA GLY A 152 -19.64 6.81 -43.31
C GLY A 152 -18.24 6.59 -42.71
N SER A 153 -17.41 5.88 -43.46
CA SER A 153 -16.00 5.59 -43.20
C SER A 153 -15.19 6.89 -43.06
N SER A 154 -15.28 7.57 -41.92
CA SER A 154 -14.32 8.60 -41.58
C SER A 154 -13.06 7.89 -41.13
N ALA A 155 -11.99 7.96 -41.93
CA ALA A 155 -10.66 7.45 -41.61
C ALA A 155 -10.22 7.83 -40.17
N THR A 156 -10.76 8.94 -39.66
CA THR A 156 -10.60 9.45 -38.30
C THR A 156 -11.07 8.48 -37.21
N VAL A 157 -12.23 7.82 -37.33
CA VAL A 157 -12.72 6.88 -36.29
C VAL A 157 -11.83 5.63 -36.24
N ALA A 158 -11.42 5.12 -37.40
CA ALA A 158 -10.50 3.99 -37.50
C ALA A 158 -9.11 4.29 -36.93
N LEU A 159 -8.66 5.55 -36.96
CA LEU A 159 -7.39 6.01 -36.37
C LEU A 159 -7.51 6.28 -34.86
N ILE A 160 -8.63 6.81 -34.36
CA ILE A 160 -8.80 7.15 -32.94
C ILE A 160 -9.03 5.91 -32.07
N LEU A 161 -9.85 4.95 -32.53
CA LEU A 161 -10.19 3.74 -31.77
C LEU A 161 -8.96 2.95 -31.26
N PRO A 162 -7.93 2.66 -32.08
CA PRO A 162 -6.74 1.97 -31.60
C PRO A 162 -5.92 2.81 -30.61
N VAL A 163 -5.82 4.13 -30.82
CA VAL A 163 -5.12 5.03 -29.89
C VAL A 163 -5.80 5.01 -28.52
N VAL A 164 -7.13 5.18 -28.48
CA VAL A 164 -7.92 5.14 -27.25
C VAL A 164 -7.78 3.78 -26.55
N ALA A 165 -7.86 2.67 -27.29
CA ALA A 165 -7.66 1.34 -26.73
C ALA A 165 -6.26 1.17 -26.11
N TRP A 166 -5.21 1.63 -26.78
CA TRP A 166 -3.84 1.58 -26.25
C TRP A 166 -3.64 2.46 -25.02
N VAL A 167 -4.26 3.65 -24.99
CA VAL A 167 -4.27 4.51 -23.79
C VAL A 167 -4.87 3.76 -22.60
N PHE A 168 -6.03 3.13 -22.77
CA PHE A 168 -6.69 2.42 -21.68
C PHE A 168 -5.95 1.16 -21.24
N ILE A 169 -5.39 0.39 -22.18
CA ILE A 169 -4.54 -0.76 -21.85
C ILE A 169 -3.31 -0.27 -21.06
N GLY A 170 -2.63 0.79 -21.53
CA GLY A 170 -1.47 1.36 -20.86
C GLY A 170 -1.79 1.85 -19.44
N VAL A 171 -2.90 2.56 -19.27
CA VAL A 171 -3.40 3.01 -17.97
C VAL A 171 -3.74 1.83 -17.05
N ALA A 172 -4.43 0.81 -17.56
CA ALA A 172 -4.80 -0.37 -16.78
C ALA A 172 -3.56 -1.13 -16.30
N LEU A 173 -2.55 -1.32 -17.17
CA LEU A 173 -1.27 -1.93 -16.81
C LEU A 173 -0.50 -1.08 -15.79
N TYR A 174 -0.49 0.25 -15.96
CA TYR A 174 0.14 1.17 -15.01
C TYR A 174 -0.51 1.09 -13.63
N VAL A 175 -1.84 1.24 -13.54
CA VAL A 175 -2.57 1.13 -12.28
C VAL A 175 -2.34 -0.23 -11.65
N SER A 176 -2.39 -1.31 -12.43
CA SER A 176 -2.08 -2.66 -11.96
C SER A 176 -0.68 -2.73 -11.34
N ALA A 177 0.34 -2.15 -11.98
CA ALA A 177 1.70 -2.14 -11.46
C ALA A 177 1.81 -1.40 -10.12
N VAL A 178 1.19 -0.22 -10.01
CA VAL A 178 1.23 0.57 -8.77
C VAL A 178 0.47 -0.14 -7.65
N VAL A 179 -0.74 -0.64 -7.91
CA VAL A 179 -1.56 -1.34 -6.91
C VAL A 179 -0.91 -2.66 -6.50
N ALA A 180 -0.36 -3.44 -7.43
CA ALA A 180 0.38 -4.67 -7.12
C ALA A 180 1.63 -4.39 -6.29
N SER A 181 2.39 -3.33 -6.61
CA SER A 181 3.54 -2.90 -5.82
C SER A 181 3.15 -2.50 -4.39
N ASN A 182 2.06 -1.74 -4.23
CA ASN A 182 1.57 -1.35 -2.91
C ASN A 182 1.06 -2.54 -2.10
N THR A 183 0.31 -3.43 -2.74
CA THR A 183 -0.22 -4.65 -2.11
C THR A 183 0.93 -5.54 -1.65
N CYS A 184 1.88 -5.83 -2.53
CA CYS A 184 3.11 -6.56 -2.22
C CYS A 184 3.84 -5.96 -1.01
N ALA A 185 4.08 -4.64 -0.99
CA ALA A 185 4.76 -3.99 0.13
C ALA A 185 4.01 -4.16 1.45
N THR A 186 2.67 -4.18 1.40
CA THR A 186 1.80 -4.31 2.57
C THR A 186 1.75 -5.75 3.09
N VAL A 187 1.67 -6.73 2.17
CA VAL A 187 1.75 -8.17 2.45
C VAL A 187 3.09 -8.54 3.07
N ILE A 188 4.18 -8.10 2.42
CA ILE A 188 5.54 -8.33 2.87
C ILE A 188 5.75 -7.76 4.29
N ALA A 189 5.22 -6.56 4.56
CA ALA A 189 5.30 -5.96 5.89
C ALA A 189 4.61 -6.82 6.96
N GLY A 190 3.52 -7.51 6.60
CA GLY A 190 2.84 -8.47 7.48
C GLY A 190 3.66 -9.72 7.80
N GLN A 191 4.60 -10.09 6.93
CA GLN A 191 5.42 -11.31 7.07
C GLN A 191 6.82 -11.05 7.64
N THR A 192 7.12 -9.83 8.06
CA THR A 192 8.49 -9.44 8.46
C THR A 192 9.05 -10.33 9.60
N ARG A 193 8.22 -10.67 10.60
CA ARG A 193 8.60 -11.53 11.73
C ARG A 193 8.91 -12.98 11.31
N SER A 194 8.07 -13.57 10.45
CA SER A 194 8.28 -14.96 10.01
C SER A 194 9.52 -15.07 9.11
N LEU A 195 9.73 -14.10 8.23
CA LEU A 195 10.93 -14.01 7.39
C LEU A 195 12.19 -13.79 8.25
N ALA A 196 12.10 -13.01 9.32
CA ALA A 196 13.19 -12.83 10.28
C ALA A 196 13.53 -14.12 11.03
N LEU A 197 12.54 -14.86 11.53
CA LEU A 197 12.74 -16.16 12.17
C LEU A 197 13.41 -17.16 11.22
N GLN A 198 12.98 -17.22 9.96
CA GLN A 198 13.63 -18.08 8.96
C GLN A 198 15.10 -17.69 8.73
N ARG A 199 15.43 -16.39 8.69
CA ARG A 199 16.84 -15.92 8.61
C ARG A 199 17.65 -16.33 9.83
N LEU A 200 17.08 -16.26 11.03
CA LEU A 200 17.73 -16.70 12.27
C LEU A 200 17.95 -18.21 12.30
N LEU A 201 17.05 -18.99 11.70
CA LEU A 201 17.18 -20.44 11.49
C LEU A 201 18.13 -20.81 10.33
N GLY A 202 18.81 -19.83 9.71
CA GLY A 202 19.83 -20.04 8.68
C GLY A 202 19.32 -19.96 7.23
N ALA A 203 18.10 -19.47 6.97
CA ALA A 203 17.65 -19.23 5.60
C ALA A 203 18.43 -18.08 4.94
N THR A 204 18.96 -18.32 3.74
CA THR A 204 19.68 -17.30 2.97
C THR A 204 18.72 -16.29 2.35
N GLY A 205 19.16 -15.03 2.22
CA GLY A 205 18.34 -13.96 1.62
C GLY A 205 17.91 -14.27 0.17
N ALA A 206 18.74 -14.95 -0.61
CA ALA A 206 18.39 -15.39 -1.96
C ALA A 206 17.24 -16.41 -1.98
N ARG A 207 17.24 -17.36 -1.02
CA ARG A 207 16.18 -18.36 -0.90
C ARG A 207 14.85 -17.70 -0.53
N LEU A 208 14.88 -16.75 0.41
CA LEU A 208 13.69 -15.99 0.82
C LEU A 208 13.15 -15.12 -0.32
N ARG A 209 14.02 -14.42 -1.06
CA ARG A 209 13.60 -13.67 -2.24
C ARG A 209 12.96 -14.54 -3.31
N ARG A 210 13.53 -15.72 -3.58
CA ARG A 210 12.95 -16.68 -4.53
C ARG A 210 11.60 -17.21 -4.06
N GLN A 211 11.45 -17.44 -2.75
CA GLN A 211 10.18 -17.84 -2.14
C GLN A 211 9.11 -16.76 -2.30
N VAL A 212 9.41 -15.51 -1.92
CA VAL A 212 8.48 -14.37 -2.05
C VAL A 212 8.12 -14.10 -3.52
N THR A 213 9.09 -14.16 -4.42
CA THR A 213 8.84 -13.95 -5.86
C THR A 213 8.00 -15.07 -6.46
N ARG A 214 8.18 -16.33 -6.02
CA ARG A 214 7.32 -17.45 -6.45
C ARG A 214 5.89 -17.29 -5.99
N THR A 215 5.66 -16.77 -4.78
CA THR A 215 4.30 -16.43 -4.33
C THR A 215 3.67 -15.37 -5.24
N GLY A 216 4.42 -14.33 -5.59
CA GLY A 216 3.99 -13.31 -6.56
C GLY A 216 3.67 -13.87 -7.94
N LEU A 217 4.48 -14.81 -8.44
CA LEU A 217 4.25 -15.48 -9.73
C LEU A 217 2.94 -16.29 -9.70
N VAL A 218 2.74 -17.13 -8.68
CA VAL A 218 1.53 -17.98 -8.61
C VAL A 218 0.28 -17.13 -8.42
N SER A 219 0.30 -16.16 -7.51
CA SER A 219 -0.83 -15.24 -7.31
C SER A 219 -1.12 -14.40 -8.56
N GLY A 220 -0.07 -13.93 -9.26
CA GLY A 220 -0.20 -13.20 -10.52
C GLY A 220 -0.79 -14.04 -11.65
N LEU A 221 -0.37 -15.30 -11.80
CA LEU A 221 -0.91 -16.22 -12.81
C LEU A 221 -2.36 -16.61 -12.53
N VAL A 222 -2.67 -17.01 -11.29
CA VAL A 222 -4.02 -17.37 -10.89
C VAL A 222 -4.96 -16.16 -11.03
N GLY A 223 -4.52 -15.00 -10.53
CA GLY A 223 -5.26 -13.76 -10.72
C GLY A 223 -5.46 -13.43 -12.19
N ALA A 224 -4.43 -13.49 -13.02
CA ALA A 224 -4.54 -13.22 -14.45
C ALA A 224 -5.56 -14.12 -15.15
N VAL A 225 -5.52 -15.44 -14.91
CA VAL A 225 -6.48 -16.39 -15.52
C VAL A 225 -7.90 -16.13 -15.04
N VAL A 226 -8.12 -16.03 -13.73
CA VAL A 226 -9.45 -15.77 -13.17
C VAL A 226 -9.99 -14.43 -13.67
N GLY A 227 -9.13 -13.41 -13.67
CA GLY A 227 -9.46 -12.07 -14.11
C GLY A 227 -9.82 -12.00 -15.58
N THR A 228 -9.00 -12.54 -16.49
CA THR A 228 -9.31 -12.49 -17.91
C THR A 228 -10.60 -13.25 -18.22
N VAL A 229 -10.82 -14.42 -17.64
CA VAL A 229 -12.07 -15.19 -17.82
C VAL A 229 -13.28 -14.40 -17.33
N LEU A 230 -13.26 -13.91 -16.09
CA LEU A 230 -14.39 -13.14 -15.55
C LEU A 230 -14.61 -11.83 -16.31
N GLY A 231 -13.55 -11.14 -16.70
CA GLY A 231 -13.63 -9.89 -17.45
C GLY A 231 -14.24 -10.07 -18.84
N THR A 232 -13.84 -11.12 -19.56
CA THR A 232 -14.43 -11.45 -20.87
C THR A 232 -15.90 -11.86 -20.71
N LEU A 233 -16.24 -12.69 -19.71
CA LEU A 233 -17.63 -13.07 -19.44
C LEU A 233 -18.52 -11.85 -19.14
N VAL A 234 -18.02 -10.90 -18.33
CA VAL A 234 -18.75 -9.66 -18.03
C VAL A 234 -18.90 -8.79 -19.28
N ALA A 235 -17.86 -8.68 -20.10
CA ALA A 235 -17.91 -7.90 -21.34
C ALA A 235 -18.90 -8.51 -22.35
N ASP A 236 -18.83 -9.82 -22.59
CA ASP A 236 -19.74 -10.52 -23.49
C ASP A 236 -21.20 -10.46 -22.97
N ALA A 237 -21.41 -10.58 -21.65
CA ALA A 237 -22.74 -10.41 -21.06
C ALA A 237 -23.27 -8.98 -21.27
N ALA A 238 -22.44 -7.96 -21.09
CA ALA A 238 -22.84 -6.58 -21.33
C ALA A 238 -23.19 -6.33 -22.80
N LEU A 239 -22.43 -6.90 -23.73
CA LEU A 239 -22.71 -6.82 -25.17
C LEU A 239 -23.98 -7.60 -25.55
N ALA A 240 -24.22 -8.76 -24.94
CA ALA A 240 -25.44 -9.52 -25.14
C ALA A 240 -26.68 -8.78 -24.63
N VAL A 241 -26.58 -8.11 -23.47
CA VAL A 241 -27.64 -7.25 -22.94
C VAL A 241 -27.89 -6.06 -23.86
N ALA A 242 -26.83 -5.40 -24.34
CA ALA A 242 -26.96 -4.30 -25.30
C ALA A 242 -27.64 -4.77 -26.61
N ALA A 243 -27.28 -5.95 -27.11
CA ALA A 243 -27.91 -6.53 -28.28
C ALA A 243 -29.40 -6.88 -28.03
N ALA A 244 -29.72 -7.41 -26.85
CA ALA A 244 -31.10 -7.71 -26.46
C ALA A 244 -31.97 -6.44 -26.32
N LEU A 245 -31.38 -5.31 -25.94
CA LEU A 245 -32.03 -4.00 -25.89
C LEU A 245 -32.13 -3.33 -27.27
N GLY A 246 -31.61 -3.96 -28.33
CA GLY A 246 -31.62 -3.42 -29.69
C GLY A 246 -30.64 -2.28 -29.91
N THR A 247 -29.72 -2.01 -28.97
CA THR A 247 -28.74 -0.93 -29.12
C THR A 247 -27.54 -1.33 -29.98
N LEU A 248 -27.25 -2.64 -30.07
CA LEU A 248 -26.14 -3.18 -30.86
C LEU A 248 -26.56 -4.44 -31.63
N PRO A 249 -25.90 -4.77 -32.76
CA PRO A 249 -26.09 -6.06 -33.41
C PRO A 249 -25.55 -7.20 -32.52
N PRO A 250 -26.08 -8.43 -32.63
CA PRO A 250 -25.55 -9.59 -31.90
C PRO A 250 -24.16 -9.97 -32.43
N LEU A 251 -23.12 -9.68 -31.64
CA LEU A 251 -21.71 -9.90 -32.03
C LEU A 251 -21.16 -11.30 -31.70
N GLY A 252 -21.96 -12.12 -31.00
CA GLY A 252 -21.52 -13.41 -30.45
C GLY A 252 -20.46 -13.26 -29.36
N VAL A 253 -19.86 -14.38 -28.95
CA VAL A 253 -18.78 -14.41 -27.95
C VAL A 253 -17.50 -13.86 -28.58
N LEU A 254 -16.88 -12.86 -27.95
CA LEU A 254 -15.62 -12.29 -28.38
C LEU A 254 -14.47 -12.87 -27.54
N ALA A 255 -13.64 -13.70 -28.16
CA ALA A 255 -12.38 -14.19 -27.57
C ALA A 255 -11.16 -13.61 -28.33
N PRO A 256 -10.91 -12.29 -28.26
CA PRO A 256 -9.81 -11.69 -29.00
C PRO A 256 -8.47 -12.27 -28.55
N PRO A 257 -7.56 -12.62 -29.50
CA PRO A 257 -6.26 -13.21 -29.16
C PRO A 257 -5.39 -12.29 -28.29
N ALA A 258 -5.68 -10.97 -28.31
CA ALA A 258 -5.05 -9.97 -27.46
C ALA A 258 -5.29 -10.16 -25.95
N LEU A 259 -6.21 -11.03 -25.51
CA LEU A 259 -6.42 -11.35 -24.09
C LEU A 259 -5.21 -12.06 -23.45
N VAL A 260 -4.55 -12.93 -24.21
CA VAL A 260 -3.38 -13.69 -23.74
C VAL A 260 -2.21 -12.79 -23.33
N PRO A 261 -1.73 -11.85 -24.18
CA PRO A 261 -0.65 -10.96 -23.79
C PRO A 261 -1.05 -10.04 -22.62
N VAL A 262 -2.30 -9.60 -22.51
CA VAL A 262 -2.77 -8.80 -21.36
C VAL A 262 -2.68 -9.59 -20.05
N GLY A 263 -3.17 -10.83 -20.02
CA GLY A 263 -3.05 -11.70 -18.85
C GLY A 263 -1.59 -11.96 -18.46
N LEU A 264 -0.72 -12.22 -19.44
CA LEU A 264 0.71 -12.41 -19.22
C LEU A 264 1.39 -11.13 -18.69
N LEU A 265 1.02 -9.96 -19.20
CA LEU A 265 1.52 -8.67 -18.73
C LEU A 265 1.12 -8.44 -17.26
N VAL A 266 -0.13 -8.71 -16.87
CA VAL A 266 -0.56 -8.58 -15.47
C VAL A 266 0.21 -9.56 -14.55
N ALA A 267 0.40 -10.80 -14.97
CA ALA A 267 1.16 -11.79 -14.21
C ALA A 267 2.64 -11.39 -14.05
N THR A 268 3.27 -10.86 -15.12
CA THR A 268 4.67 -10.40 -15.08
C THR A 268 4.83 -9.15 -14.23
N ILE A 269 3.93 -8.17 -14.34
CA ILE A 269 3.87 -6.98 -13.49
C ILE A 269 3.77 -7.36 -12.01
N THR A 270 2.87 -8.28 -11.67
CA THR A 270 2.71 -8.77 -10.30
C THR A 270 3.97 -9.45 -9.79
N THR A 271 4.59 -10.29 -10.62
CA THR A 271 5.85 -10.96 -10.29
C THR A 271 6.99 -9.97 -10.06
N LEU A 272 7.08 -8.93 -10.90
CA LEU A 272 8.09 -7.89 -10.79
C LEU A 272 7.89 -7.04 -9.53
N ALA A 273 6.65 -6.70 -9.19
CA ALA A 273 6.31 -6.03 -7.95
C ALA A 273 6.79 -6.81 -6.71
N PHE A 274 6.60 -8.13 -6.66
CA PHE A 274 7.13 -9.00 -5.61
C PHE A 274 8.65 -9.07 -5.60
N ARG A 275 9.27 -9.13 -6.79
CA ARG A 275 10.74 -9.14 -6.92
C ARG A 275 11.36 -7.84 -6.39
N ILE A 276 10.78 -6.69 -6.71
CA ILE A 276 11.23 -5.38 -6.24
C ILE A 276 10.97 -5.22 -4.74
N GLY A 277 9.76 -5.50 -4.28
CA GLY A 277 9.35 -5.40 -2.88
C GLY A 277 10.18 -6.28 -1.94
N SER A 278 10.61 -7.46 -2.40
CA SER A 278 11.45 -8.39 -1.63
C SER A 278 12.81 -7.81 -1.18
N ARG A 279 13.30 -6.75 -1.84
CA ARG A 279 14.56 -6.09 -1.45
C ARG A 279 14.46 -5.42 -0.08
N ALA A 280 13.33 -4.78 0.21
CA ALA A 280 13.11 -4.07 1.47
C ALA A 280 13.11 -5.01 2.69
N VAL A 281 12.65 -6.26 2.49
CA VAL A 281 12.65 -7.31 3.54
C VAL A 281 14.05 -7.65 4.02
N LEU A 282 14.99 -7.76 3.08
CA LEU A 282 16.34 -8.18 3.40
C LEU A 282 17.14 -7.10 4.13
N ALA A 283 16.74 -5.84 3.97
CA ALA A 283 17.40 -4.68 4.56
C ALA A 283 17.17 -4.56 6.08
N ILE A 284 16.13 -5.20 6.63
CA ILE A 284 15.85 -5.16 8.07
C ILE A 284 16.67 -6.26 8.78
N PRO A 285 17.50 -5.94 9.78
CA PRO A 285 18.20 -6.95 10.59
C PRO A 285 17.19 -7.89 11.29
N PRO A 286 17.39 -9.22 11.27
CA PRO A 286 16.41 -10.17 11.80
C PRO A 286 16.04 -9.94 13.27
N LEU A 287 17.01 -9.57 14.11
CA LEU A 287 16.76 -9.29 15.53
C LEU A 287 15.85 -8.06 15.73
N ARG A 288 16.01 -7.00 14.92
CA ARG A 288 15.12 -5.82 14.96
C ARG A 288 13.70 -6.12 14.49
N ALA A 289 13.54 -7.05 13.55
CA ALA A 289 12.22 -7.48 13.09
C ALA A 289 11.45 -8.30 14.14
N LEU A 290 12.14 -8.81 15.18
CA LEU A 290 11.50 -9.45 16.34
C LEU A 290 11.12 -8.45 17.42
N GLU A 291 11.79 -7.29 17.51
CA GLU A 291 11.39 -6.16 18.35
C GLU A 291 10.18 -5.45 17.74
N SER A 292 9.02 -6.09 17.85
CA SER A 292 7.73 -5.56 17.43
C SER A 292 7.31 -4.35 18.29
N GLY A 293 7.82 -3.17 17.97
CA GLY A 293 7.43 -1.93 18.65
C GLY A 293 8.39 -0.75 18.48
N VAL A 294 9.61 -0.96 18.01
CA VAL A 294 10.57 0.15 17.80
C VAL A 294 10.47 0.63 16.36
N GLU A 295 9.47 1.47 16.09
CA GLU A 295 9.50 2.32 14.89
C GLU A 295 10.78 3.17 14.97
N PRO A 296 11.66 3.18 13.96
CA PRO A 296 12.91 3.93 14.02
C PRO A 296 12.62 5.41 14.39
N PRO A 297 13.40 6.02 15.29
CA PRO A 297 13.13 7.35 15.80
C PRO A 297 12.96 8.35 14.63
N PRO A 298 11.99 9.27 14.73
CA PRO A 298 11.67 10.23 13.67
C PRO A 298 12.89 11.13 13.41
N GLY A 299 13.65 10.82 12.36
CA GLY A 299 14.82 11.61 11.96
C GLY A 299 15.86 10.87 11.12
N THR A 300 16.01 9.55 11.26
CA THR A 300 17.16 8.81 10.67
C THR A 300 16.97 8.33 9.23
N THR A 301 15.83 8.60 8.58
CA THR A 301 15.56 8.11 7.21
C THR A 301 14.85 9.13 6.30
N ARG A 302 15.17 10.42 6.41
CA ARG A 302 15.04 11.32 5.24
C ARG A 302 16.11 10.89 4.23
N SER A 303 15.83 9.89 3.41
CA SER A 303 16.71 9.64 2.26
C SER A 303 16.49 10.78 1.27
N VAL A 304 17.37 11.79 1.32
CA VAL A 304 17.42 12.89 0.35
C VAL A 304 17.31 12.33 -1.07
N GLY A 305 17.96 11.19 -1.33
CA GLY A 305 17.85 10.45 -2.58
C GLY A 305 16.42 10.13 -3.02
N ARG A 306 15.51 9.72 -2.13
CA ARG A 306 14.12 9.44 -2.52
C ARG A 306 13.36 10.72 -2.87
N THR A 307 13.56 11.80 -2.12
CA THR A 307 12.92 13.08 -2.44
C THR A 307 13.42 13.62 -3.77
N VAL A 308 14.73 13.51 -4.05
CA VAL A 308 15.33 13.88 -5.33
C VAL A 308 14.78 13.02 -6.46
N THR A 309 14.73 11.69 -6.31
CA THR A 309 14.13 10.80 -7.32
C THR A 309 12.65 11.13 -7.56
N ALA A 310 11.87 11.38 -6.50
CA ALA A 310 10.47 11.74 -6.63
C ALA A 310 10.27 13.08 -7.37
N ALA A 311 11.06 14.09 -7.01
CA ALA A 311 11.05 15.39 -7.68
C ALA A 311 11.49 15.27 -9.15
N ALA A 312 12.55 14.51 -9.45
CA ALA A 312 13.01 14.27 -10.81
C ALA A 312 11.95 13.59 -11.67
N LEU A 313 11.27 12.55 -11.16
CA LEU A 313 10.16 11.88 -11.86
C LEU A 313 8.97 12.82 -12.08
N PHE A 314 8.58 13.57 -11.04
CA PHE A 314 7.46 14.52 -11.14
C PHE A 314 7.73 15.63 -12.15
N LEU A 315 8.90 16.28 -12.06
CA LEU A 315 9.27 17.41 -12.91
C LEU A 315 9.51 16.98 -14.36
N SER A 316 10.22 15.88 -14.59
CA SER A 316 10.43 15.37 -15.96
C SER A 316 9.12 14.92 -16.60
N GLY A 317 8.26 14.23 -15.85
CA GLY A 317 6.93 13.86 -16.34
C GLY A 317 6.02 15.06 -16.60
N ALA A 318 6.02 16.06 -15.72
CA ALA A 318 5.23 17.28 -15.89
C ALA A 318 5.72 18.12 -17.08
N ALA A 319 7.05 18.24 -17.26
CA ALA A 319 7.63 18.90 -18.41
C ALA A 319 7.29 18.17 -19.72
N GLY A 320 7.44 16.84 -19.74
CA GLY A 320 7.04 16.02 -20.89
C GLY A 320 5.55 16.11 -21.21
N LEU A 321 4.69 16.22 -20.19
CA LEU A 321 3.26 16.43 -20.37
C LEU A 321 2.96 17.79 -20.98
N GLY A 322 3.69 18.85 -20.57
CA GLY A 322 3.60 20.16 -21.21
C GLY A 322 4.01 20.13 -22.69
N VAL A 323 5.08 19.40 -23.03
CA VAL A 323 5.49 19.16 -24.43
C VAL A 323 4.40 18.40 -25.19
N ALA A 324 3.81 17.37 -24.59
CA ALA A 324 2.73 16.61 -25.21
C ALA A 324 1.47 17.47 -25.46
N VAL A 325 1.14 18.40 -24.56
CA VAL A 325 0.05 19.37 -24.78
C VAL A 325 0.32 20.25 -25.99
N VAL A 326 1.55 20.77 -26.13
CA VAL A 326 1.93 21.61 -27.26
C VAL A 326 1.92 20.83 -28.58
N LEU A 327 2.48 19.62 -28.60
CA LEU A 327 2.45 18.73 -29.77
C LEU A 327 1.05 18.22 -30.10
N GLY A 328 0.17 18.18 -29.10
CA GLY A 328 -1.23 17.80 -29.26
C GLY A 328 -2.00 18.73 -30.18
N ALA A 329 -1.56 19.98 -30.37
CA ALA A 329 -2.15 20.89 -31.34
C ALA A 329 -1.91 20.46 -32.81
N SER A 330 -0.88 19.66 -33.07
CA SER A 330 -0.49 19.26 -34.43
C SER A 330 -0.56 17.76 -34.71
N THR A 331 -0.54 16.91 -33.67
CA THR A 331 -0.46 15.45 -33.82
C THR A 331 -1.39 14.72 -32.86
N VAL A 332 -2.12 13.72 -33.37
CA VAL A 332 -3.03 12.89 -32.55
C VAL A 332 -2.24 11.94 -31.63
N ASP A 333 -1.04 11.53 -32.04
CA ASP A 333 -0.17 10.62 -31.28
C ASP A 333 0.39 11.24 -30.00
N ALA A 334 0.31 12.57 -29.86
CA ALA A 334 0.72 13.27 -28.65
C ALA A 334 -0.04 12.81 -27.40
N LEU A 335 -1.25 12.24 -27.54
CA LEU A 335 -1.99 11.66 -26.43
C LEU A 335 -1.24 10.47 -25.79
N LEU A 336 -0.59 9.62 -26.58
CA LEU A 336 0.17 8.48 -26.04
C LEU A 336 1.40 8.96 -25.24
N LEU A 337 2.07 10.01 -25.76
CA LEU A 337 3.15 10.67 -25.04
C LEU A 337 2.63 11.31 -23.74
N ALA A 338 1.49 11.99 -23.78
CA ALA A 338 0.87 12.61 -22.62
C ALA A 338 0.56 11.58 -21.53
N VAL A 339 0.00 10.42 -21.89
CA VAL A 339 -0.28 9.33 -20.95
C VAL A 339 1.01 8.79 -20.34
N GLY A 340 2.06 8.58 -21.13
CA GLY A 340 3.37 8.15 -20.63
C GLY A 340 4.01 9.15 -19.66
N CYS A 341 4.02 10.43 -20.04
CA CYS A 341 4.56 11.52 -19.21
C CYS A 341 3.72 11.77 -17.95
N GLY A 342 2.39 11.68 -18.06
CA GLY A 342 1.46 11.73 -16.93
C GLY A 342 1.69 10.59 -15.95
N ALA A 343 1.83 9.35 -16.43
CA ALA A 343 2.17 8.20 -15.60
C ALA A 343 3.54 8.36 -14.92
N LEU A 344 4.55 8.90 -15.62
CA LEU A 344 5.86 9.20 -15.04
C LEU A 344 5.75 10.26 -13.93
N SER A 345 5.03 11.36 -14.19
CA SER A 345 4.79 12.44 -13.23
C SER A 345 4.08 11.93 -11.98
N PHE A 346 3.00 11.17 -12.18
CA PHE A 346 2.21 10.59 -11.09
C PHE A 346 3.00 9.56 -10.28
N THR A 347 3.90 8.81 -10.92
CA THR A 347 4.85 7.94 -10.19
C THR A 347 5.73 8.75 -9.24
N GLY A 348 6.16 9.95 -9.64
CA GLY A 348 6.83 10.91 -8.75
C GLY A 348 6.00 11.25 -7.51
N VAL A 349 4.70 11.53 -7.68
CA VAL A 349 3.75 11.78 -6.58
C VAL A 349 3.63 10.57 -5.65
N VAL A 350 3.50 9.36 -6.20
CA VAL A 350 3.40 8.11 -5.42
C VAL A 350 4.67 7.89 -4.59
N VAL A 351 5.86 8.10 -5.17
CA VAL A 351 7.14 7.99 -4.45
C VAL A 351 7.30 9.09 -3.39
N ALA A 352 6.78 10.30 -3.64
CA ALA A 352 6.76 11.42 -2.71
C ALA A 352 5.75 11.24 -1.56
N SER A 353 4.77 10.35 -1.70
CA SER A 353 3.64 10.20 -0.77
C SER A 353 4.01 10.13 0.72
N PRO A 354 5.11 9.48 1.17
CA PRO A 354 5.40 9.42 2.60
C PRO A 354 6.07 10.70 3.14
N VAL A 355 6.30 11.71 2.29
CA VAL A 355 6.68 13.08 2.66
C VAL A 355 5.49 14.04 2.44
N LEU A 356 4.79 13.88 1.32
CA LEU A 356 3.63 14.70 0.94
C LEU A 356 2.48 14.52 1.94
N LEU A 357 2.12 13.29 2.27
CA LEU A 357 0.94 13.01 3.09
C LEU A 357 1.06 13.56 4.52
N PRO A 358 2.20 13.44 5.23
CA PRO A 358 2.37 14.09 6.52
C PRO A 358 2.25 15.62 6.46
N ALA A 359 2.66 16.27 5.37
CA ALA A 359 2.50 17.71 5.21
C ALA A 359 1.02 18.08 5.13
N VAL A 360 0.25 17.35 4.31
CA VAL A 360 -1.20 17.57 4.18
C VAL A 360 -1.94 17.24 5.48
N LEU A 361 -1.57 16.15 6.16
CA LEU A 361 -2.17 15.78 7.45
C LEU A 361 -1.88 16.80 8.56
N ARG A 362 -0.76 17.53 8.51
CA ARG A 362 -0.50 18.65 9.44
C ARG A 362 -1.46 19.81 9.21
N LEU A 363 -1.77 20.12 7.95
CA LEU A 363 -2.77 21.12 7.61
C LEU A 363 -4.16 20.70 8.08
N VAL A 364 -4.54 19.44 7.87
CA VAL A 364 -5.79 18.90 8.39
C VAL A 364 -5.82 18.97 9.92
N ALA A 365 -4.76 18.52 10.60
CA ALA A 365 -4.67 18.58 12.06
C ALA A 365 -4.79 20.01 12.60
N ALA A 366 -4.24 21.00 11.88
CA ALA A 366 -4.37 22.41 12.21
C ALA A 366 -5.81 22.92 11.98
N ALA A 367 -6.42 22.59 10.84
CA ALA A 367 -7.78 22.95 10.52
C ALA A 367 -8.80 22.35 11.49
N THR A 368 -8.56 21.12 11.95
CA THR A 368 -9.43 20.42 12.90
C THR A 368 -9.06 20.64 14.36
N ALA A 369 -8.09 21.51 14.67
CA ALA A 369 -7.55 21.68 16.03
C ALA A 369 -8.61 22.07 17.06
N ARG A 370 -9.71 22.71 16.62
CA ARG A 370 -10.87 23.08 17.45
C ARG A 370 -11.72 21.89 17.92
N SER A 371 -11.51 20.71 17.34
CA SER A 371 -12.29 19.50 17.61
C SER A 371 -11.40 18.37 18.15
N VAL A 372 -11.73 17.84 19.34
CA VAL A 372 -10.87 16.87 20.04
C VAL A 372 -10.69 15.57 19.24
N VAL A 373 -11.78 15.00 18.72
CA VAL A 373 -11.74 13.67 18.07
C VAL A 373 -11.01 13.70 16.71
N PRO A 374 -11.32 14.61 15.77
CA PRO A 374 -10.59 14.70 14.51
C PRO A 374 -9.13 15.15 14.67
N ALA A 375 -8.84 16.07 15.61
CA ALA A 375 -7.46 16.48 15.89
C ALA A 375 -6.61 15.32 16.44
N MET A 376 -7.16 14.51 17.34
CA MET A 376 -6.47 13.34 17.87
C MET A 376 -6.24 12.28 16.79
N ALA A 377 -7.24 12.03 15.93
CA ALA A 377 -7.11 11.11 14.80
C ALA A 377 -6.05 11.56 13.78
N ALA A 378 -6.05 12.85 13.39
CA ALA A 378 -5.04 13.40 12.48
C ALA A 378 -3.62 13.31 13.07
N ARG A 379 -3.47 13.62 14.37
CA ARG A 379 -2.19 13.45 15.09
C ARG A 379 -1.78 11.98 15.20
N ASN A 380 -2.71 11.05 15.33
CA ASN A 380 -2.43 9.61 15.33
C ASN A 380 -1.82 9.17 13.99
N SER A 381 -2.42 9.60 12.87
CA SER A 381 -1.91 9.31 11.53
C SER A 381 -0.50 9.86 11.27
N LEU A 382 -0.13 10.97 11.92
CA LEU A 382 1.21 11.58 11.84
C LEU A 382 2.29 10.80 12.60
N ARG A 383 1.92 9.93 13.56
CA ARG A 383 2.89 9.08 14.28
C ARG A 383 3.43 7.94 13.41
N ALA A 384 2.63 7.45 12.46
CA ALA A 384 2.99 6.34 11.57
C ALA A 384 2.89 6.73 10.07
N PRO A 385 3.66 7.74 9.60
CA PRO A 385 3.44 8.38 8.31
C PRO A 385 3.60 7.44 7.11
N ARG A 386 4.54 6.48 7.17
CA ARG A 386 4.74 5.50 6.09
C ARG A 386 3.57 4.55 5.93
N ARG A 387 2.93 4.18 7.04
CA ARG A 387 1.78 3.28 7.04
C ARG A 387 0.55 3.99 6.52
N THR A 388 0.29 5.20 7.01
CA THR A 388 -0.80 6.04 6.52
C THR A 388 -0.62 6.31 5.02
N ALA A 389 0.61 6.60 4.55
CA ALA A 389 0.89 6.79 3.13
C ALA A 389 0.52 5.57 2.28
N ARG A 390 0.87 4.33 2.68
CA ARG A 390 0.49 3.13 1.92
C ARG A 390 -1.02 2.95 1.79
N ALA A 391 -1.77 3.27 2.84
CA ALA A 391 -3.22 3.19 2.83
C ALA A 391 -3.83 4.27 1.92
N THR A 392 -3.36 5.52 2.01
CA THR A 392 -3.90 6.64 1.24
C THR A 392 -3.51 6.58 -0.24
N VAL A 393 -2.32 6.08 -0.58
CA VAL A 393 -1.84 6.00 -1.98
C VAL A 393 -2.77 5.15 -2.86
N GLY A 394 -3.29 4.03 -2.35
CA GLY A 394 -4.24 3.20 -3.10
C GLY A 394 -5.48 3.98 -3.52
N LEU A 395 -6.06 4.74 -2.57
CA LEU A 395 -7.22 5.58 -2.83
C LEU A 395 -6.88 6.81 -3.69
N LEU A 396 -5.67 7.36 -3.54
CA LEU A 396 -5.21 8.48 -4.35
C LEU A 396 -5.15 8.09 -5.84
N ILE A 397 -4.55 6.95 -6.17
CA ILE A 397 -4.46 6.42 -7.55
C ILE A 397 -5.85 6.30 -8.17
N ALA A 398 -6.75 5.66 -7.42
CA ALA A 398 -8.13 5.46 -7.80
C ALA A 398 -8.85 6.78 -8.14
N VAL A 399 -8.87 7.72 -7.19
CA VAL A 399 -9.57 8.98 -7.35
C VAL A 399 -8.94 9.84 -8.43
N THR A 400 -7.61 9.90 -8.49
CA THR A 400 -6.90 10.60 -9.56
C THR A 400 -7.29 10.07 -10.91
N LEU A 401 -7.29 8.75 -11.11
CA LEU A 401 -7.64 8.18 -12.41
C LEU A 401 -9.08 8.47 -12.81
N MET A 402 -10.02 8.31 -11.86
CA MET A 402 -11.43 8.63 -12.05
C MET A 402 -11.62 10.08 -12.51
N ALA A 403 -10.97 11.00 -11.79
CA ALA A 403 -11.05 12.43 -12.07
C ALA A 403 -10.33 12.81 -13.37
N THR A 404 -9.19 12.18 -13.71
CA THR A 404 -8.50 12.40 -14.98
C THR A 404 -9.39 12.11 -16.16
N PHE A 405 -10.06 10.96 -16.19
CA PHE A 405 -10.95 10.63 -17.31
C PHE A 405 -12.22 11.45 -17.30
N ALA A 406 -12.87 11.65 -16.15
CA ALA A 406 -14.11 12.41 -16.08
C ALA A 406 -13.91 13.89 -16.43
N VAL A 407 -12.87 14.54 -15.90
CA VAL A 407 -12.53 15.93 -16.22
C VAL A 407 -12.02 16.04 -17.65
N GLY A 408 -11.16 15.11 -18.09
CA GLY A 408 -10.65 15.12 -19.46
C GLY A 408 -11.76 15.00 -20.49
N PHE A 409 -12.67 14.02 -20.30
CA PHE A 409 -13.83 13.84 -21.16
C PHE A 409 -14.77 15.04 -21.13
N ALA A 410 -15.14 15.54 -19.95
CA ALA A 410 -16.06 16.68 -19.83
C ALA A 410 -15.46 17.98 -20.39
N THR A 411 -14.16 18.19 -20.21
CA THR A 411 -13.45 19.34 -20.79
C THR A 411 -13.44 19.22 -22.31
N TYR A 412 -13.12 18.05 -22.87
CA TYR A 412 -13.14 17.82 -24.30
C TYR A 412 -14.56 17.97 -24.90
N ALA A 413 -15.59 17.45 -24.21
CA ALA A 413 -17.00 17.65 -24.56
C ALA A 413 -17.36 19.13 -24.62
N SER A 414 -16.91 19.92 -23.64
CA SER A 414 -17.19 21.36 -23.62
C SER A 414 -16.50 22.10 -24.77
N MET A 415 -15.28 21.71 -25.14
CA MET A 415 -14.57 22.26 -26.30
C MET A 415 -15.32 21.97 -27.60
N LEU A 416 -15.81 20.73 -27.75
CA LEU A 416 -16.60 20.33 -28.91
C LEU A 416 -17.94 21.08 -28.97
N SER A 417 -18.63 21.25 -27.85
CA SER A 417 -19.90 21.98 -27.79
C SER A 417 -19.77 23.47 -28.13
N GLN A 418 -18.63 24.10 -27.78
CA GLN A 418 -18.39 25.50 -28.16
C GLN A 418 -18.17 25.62 -29.67
N GLN A 419 -17.44 24.69 -30.27
CA GLN A 419 -17.26 24.67 -31.73
C GLN A 419 -18.56 24.32 -32.47
N ALA A 420 -19.39 23.45 -31.89
CA ALA A 420 -20.72 23.14 -32.40
C ALA A 420 -21.65 24.36 -32.42
N ALA A 421 -21.50 25.29 -31.47
CA ALA A 421 -22.24 26.54 -31.47
C ALA A 421 -21.82 27.47 -32.61
N ASP A 422 -20.57 27.39 -33.07
CA ASP A 422 -20.06 28.20 -34.19
C ASP A 422 -20.56 27.67 -35.54
N ASP A 423 -20.65 26.34 -35.74
CA ASP A 423 -21.12 25.70 -37.00
C ASP A 423 -22.12 24.54 -36.78
N PRO A 424 -23.40 24.80 -36.46
CA PRO A 424 -24.35 23.76 -36.03
C PRO A 424 -24.64 22.63 -37.03
N GLU A 425 -24.59 22.93 -38.34
CA GLU A 425 -24.83 21.91 -39.39
C GLU A 425 -23.68 20.91 -39.52
N TYR A 426 -22.44 21.31 -39.21
CA TYR A 426 -21.28 20.44 -39.27
C TYR A 426 -21.21 19.45 -38.09
N TYR A 427 -21.68 19.87 -36.90
CA TYR A 427 -21.53 19.08 -35.66
C TYR A 427 -22.70 18.15 -35.32
N ARG A 428 -23.86 18.27 -35.99
CA ARG A 428 -25.03 17.38 -35.73
C ARG A 428 -24.70 15.88 -35.82
N GLY A 429 -23.90 15.46 -36.80
CA GLY A 429 -23.47 14.06 -36.93
C GLY A 429 -22.34 13.65 -35.98
N ILE A 430 -21.63 14.64 -35.41
CA ILE A 430 -20.55 14.42 -34.44
C ILE A 430 -21.14 14.23 -33.03
N GLU A 431 -22.26 14.88 -32.71
CA GLU A 431 -22.96 14.71 -31.43
C GLU A 431 -23.38 13.24 -31.17
N GLU A 432 -23.98 12.56 -32.15
CA GLU A 432 -24.36 11.14 -32.00
C GLU A 432 -23.13 10.23 -31.77
N GLN A 433 -22.02 10.50 -32.46
CA GLN A 433 -20.76 9.77 -32.25
C GLN A 433 -20.16 10.07 -30.87
N PHE A 434 -20.31 11.32 -30.41
CA PHE A 434 -19.80 11.77 -29.13
C PHE A 434 -20.56 11.14 -27.97
N ASP A 435 -21.88 10.98 -28.07
CA ASP A 435 -22.70 10.28 -27.08
C ASP A 435 -22.29 8.81 -26.95
N GLN A 436 -21.99 8.13 -28.06
CA GLN A 436 -21.47 6.77 -28.03
C GLN A 436 -20.09 6.69 -27.33
N LEU A 437 -19.19 7.65 -27.62
CA LEU A 437 -17.93 7.77 -26.91
C LEU A 437 -18.15 8.05 -25.41
N ALA A 438 -19.13 8.89 -25.05
CA ALA A 438 -19.47 9.21 -23.67
C ALA A 438 -19.89 7.98 -22.86
N VAL A 439 -20.73 7.13 -23.44
CA VAL A 439 -21.18 5.87 -22.81
C VAL A 439 -19.99 4.94 -22.59
N MET A 440 -19.10 4.79 -23.57
CA MET A 440 -17.89 3.97 -23.45
C MET A 440 -16.95 4.48 -22.35
N PHE A 441 -16.66 5.79 -22.34
CA PHE A 441 -15.83 6.41 -21.30
C PHE A 441 -16.45 6.26 -19.91
N THR A 442 -17.77 6.44 -19.79
CA THR A 442 -18.49 6.29 -18.52
C THR A 442 -18.40 4.86 -17.99
N GLY A 443 -18.58 3.85 -18.85
CA GLY A 443 -18.42 2.45 -18.46
C GLY A 443 -17.01 2.13 -17.97
N LEU A 444 -16.00 2.72 -18.61
CA LEU A 444 -14.60 2.49 -18.26
C LEU A 444 -14.16 3.20 -16.98
N VAL A 445 -14.64 4.42 -16.76
CA VAL A 445 -14.53 5.15 -15.48
C VAL A 445 -15.20 4.32 -14.37
N GLY A 446 -16.40 3.77 -14.62
CA GLY A 446 -17.07 2.86 -13.69
C GLY A 446 -16.22 1.64 -13.33
N ALA A 447 -15.63 0.98 -14.34
CA ALA A 447 -14.77 -0.18 -14.12
C ALA A 447 -13.49 0.16 -13.33
N ALA A 448 -12.86 1.32 -13.61
CA ALA A 448 -11.75 1.83 -12.80
C ALA A 448 -12.16 2.08 -11.34
N GLY A 449 -13.37 2.59 -11.12
CA GLY A 449 -13.98 2.78 -9.79
C GLY A 449 -14.16 1.47 -9.01
N VAL A 450 -14.48 0.36 -9.67
CA VAL A 450 -14.61 -0.96 -9.03
C VAL A 450 -13.25 -1.48 -8.55
N ILE A 451 -12.21 -1.38 -9.38
CA ILE A 451 -10.85 -1.80 -9.01
C ILE A 451 -10.33 -0.96 -7.85
N ALA A 452 -10.57 0.35 -7.93
CA ALA A 452 -10.30 1.30 -6.87
C ALA A 452 -10.91 0.86 -5.53
N ALA A 453 -12.22 0.59 -5.52
CA ALA A 453 -12.94 0.15 -4.33
C ALA A 453 -12.31 -1.12 -3.72
N ALA A 454 -12.03 -2.12 -4.54
CA ALA A 454 -11.43 -3.37 -4.06
C ALA A 454 -10.00 -3.20 -3.55
N GLY A 455 -9.17 -2.40 -4.21
CA GLY A 455 -7.82 -2.07 -3.76
C GLY A 455 -7.84 -1.33 -2.42
N VAL A 456 -8.77 -0.38 -2.25
CA VAL A 456 -9.00 0.33 -0.99
C VAL A 456 -9.38 -0.65 0.11
N VAL A 457 -10.33 -1.56 -0.15
CA VAL A 457 -10.77 -2.56 0.83
C VAL A 457 -9.60 -3.45 1.25
N ALA A 458 -8.85 -3.99 0.29
CA ALA A 458 -7.72 -4.87 0.55
C ALA A 458 -6.66 -4.21 1.44
N VAL A 459 -6.25 -2.99 1.09
CA VAL A 459 -5.17 -2.29 1.78
C VAL A 459 -5.62 -1.78 3.15
N THR A 460 -6.80 -1.16 3.24
CA THR A 460 -7.32 -0.63 4.52
C THR A 460 -7.57 -1.76 5.52
N ALA A 461 -8.15 -2.87 5.08
CA ALA A 461 -8.42 -4.00 5.95
C ALA A 461 -7.13 -4.61 6.52
N LEU A 462 -6.12 -4.81 5.67
CA LEU A 462 -4.82 -5.33 6.12
C LEU A 462 -4.12 -4.35 7.06
N THR A 463 -4.15 -3.06 6.72
CA THR A 463 -3.50 -2.02 7.51
C THR A 463 -4.13 -1.91 8.90
N ILE A 464 -5.45 -1.98 9.03
CA ILE A 464 -6.12 -1.95 10.35
C ILE A 464 -5.87 -3.25 11.12
N ALA A 465 -5.89 -4.41 10.46
CA ALA A 465 -5.60 -5.70 11.10
C ALA A 465 -4.20 -5.73 11.74
N GLN A 466 -3.21 -5.12 11.11
CA GLN A 466 -1.85 -5.00 11.66
C GLN A 466 -1.76 -4.12 12.93
N ARG A 467 -2.80 -3.33 13.24
CA ARG A 467 -2.88 -2.38 14.37
C ARG A 467 -3.43 -3.02 15.64
N GLY A 468 -3.71 -4.32 15.64
CA GLY A 468 -4.39 -5.01 16.75
C GLY A 468 -3.75 -4.81 18.12
N ARG A 469 -2.40 -4.77 18.21
CA ARG A 469 -1.69 -4.53 19.49
C ARG A 469 -1.89 -3.11 20.01
N GLU A 470 -1.77 -2.09 19.16
CA GLU A 470 -1.99 -0.68 19.53
C GLU A 470 -3.43 -0.49 20.04
N LEU A 471 -4.41 -1.01 19.29
CA LEU A 471 -5.83 -0.94 19.64
C LEU A 471 -6.14 -1.75 20.91
N GLY A 472 -5.46 -2.88 21.12
CA GLY A 472 -5.56 -3.68 22.34
C GLY A 472 -5.00 -2.98 23.57
N LEU A 473 -3.85 -2.32 23.45
CA LEU A 473 -3.22 -1.53 24.52
C LEU A 473 -4.11 -0.36 24.96
N LEU A 474 -4.73 0.36 24.01
CA LEU A 474 -5.70 1.40 24.34
C LEU A 474 -6.84 0.89 25.23
N ARG A 475 -7.30 -0.34 24.98
CA ARG A 475 -8.35 -0.98 25.79
C ARG A 475 -7.87 -1.43 27.16
N VAL A 476 -6.60 -1.82 27.30
CA VAL A 476 -5.99 -2.14 28.61
C VAL A 476 -5.88 -0.88 29.47
N VAL A 477 -5.61 0.27 28.85
CA VAL A 477 -5.54 1.58 29.53
C VAL A 477 -6.93 2.19 29.81
N GLY A 478 -8.02 1.50 29.42
CA GLY A 478 -9.39 1.88 29.76
C GLY A 478 -10.24 2.45 28.62
N ALA A 479 -9.74 2.50 27.38
CA ALA A 479 -10.55 2.96 26.25
C ALA A 479 -11.73 2.01 25.98
N THR A 480 -12.93 2.59 25.83
CA THR A 480 -14.14 1.81 25.55
C THR A 480 -14.13 1.25 24.12
N ARG A 481 -14.92 0.20 23.90
CA ARG A 481 -15.10 -0.41 22.57
C ARG A 481 -15.58 0.59 21.51
N GLN A 482 -16.46 1.50 21.92
CA GLN A 482 -17.00 2.55 21.06
C GLN A 482 -15.95 3.61 20.75
N GLN A 483 -15.14 4.02 21.74
CA GLN A 483 -14.05 4.98 21.53
C GLN A 483 -12.99 4.44 20.55
N VAL A 484 -12.62 3.16 20.65
CA VAL A 484 -11.67 2.54 19.73
C VAL A 484 -12.24 2.45 18.31
N ARG A 485 -13.52 2.08 18.15
CA ARG A 485 -14.19 2.04 16.83
C ARG A 485 -14.29 3.45 16.22
N ALA A 486 -14.70 4.44 17.01
CA ALA A 486 -14.81 5.83 16.58
C ALA A 486 -13.45 6.38 16.14
N LEU A 487 -12.38 6.11 16.89
CA LEU A 487 -11.02 6.50 16.53
C LEU A 487 -10.61 5.95 15.16
N VAL A 488 -10.82 4.65 14.92
CA VAL A 488 -10.47 4.01 13.64
C VAL A 488 -11.31 4.57 12.49
N LEU A 489 -12.61 4.79 12.70
CA LEU A 489 -13.50 5.34 11.66
C LEU A 489 -13.13 6.79 11.30
N VAL A 490 -12.86 7.64 12.30
CA VAL A 490 -12.45 9.03 12.06
C VAL A 490 -11.07 9.09 11.40
N GLU A 491 -10.13 8.24 11.82
CA GLU A 491 -8.83 8.14 11.15
C GLU A 491 -9.00 7.76 9.67
N THR A 492 -9.83 6.76 9.39
CA THR A 492 -10.13 6.32 8.04
C THR A 492 -10.77 7.44 7.22
N ALA A 493 -11.78 8.13 7.79
CA ALA A 493 -12.45 9.25 7.16
C ALA A 493 -11.49 10.40 6.79
N ILE A 494 -10.55 10.75 7.67
CA ILE A 494 -9.53 11.77 7.38
C ILE A 494 -8.64 11.34 6.22
N THR A 495 -8.18 10.09 6.21
CA THR A 495 -7.34 9.60 5.10
C THR A 495 -8.09 9.55 3.78
N ILE A 496 -9.39 9.23 3.79
CA ILE A 496 -10.27 9.26 2.63
C ILE A 496 -10.42 10.68 2.12
N ALA A 497 -10.76 11.63 3.01
CA ALA A 497 -10.92 13.03 2.64
C ALA A 497 -9.66 13.59 1.99
N VAL A 498 -8.48 13.30 2.56
CA VAL A 498 -7.20 13.73 1.99
C VAL A 498 -6.95 13.11 0.62
N ALA A 499 -7.19 11.80 0.45
CA ALA A 499 -7.04 11.14 -0.84
C ALA A 499 -8.01 11.69 -1.89
N VAL A 500 -9.27 11.97 -1.51
CA VAL A 500 -10.29 12.52 -2.41
C VAL A 500 -9.90 13.92 -2.87
N VAL A 501 -9.54 14.81 -1.95
CA VAL A 501 -9.14 16.18 -2.29
C VAL A 501 -7.90 16.18 -3.18
N LEU A 502 -6.82 15.50 -2.77
CA LEU A 502 -5.61 15.44 -3.59
C LEU A 502 -5.85 14.72 -4.92
N GLY A 503 -6.67 13.67 -4.90
CA GLY A 503 -7.00 12.86 -6.05
C GLY A 503 -7.76 13.66 -7.10
N VAL A 504 -8.80 14.39 -6.70
CA VAL A 504 -9.56 15.28 -7.58
C VAL A 504 -8.66 16.41 -8.09
N LEU A 505 -7.84 17.04 -7.25
CA LEU A 505 -6.92 18.11 -7.70
C LEU A 505 -5.94 17.62 -8.77
N LEU A 506 -5.24 16.51 -8.51
CA LEU A 506 -4.32 15.89 -9.46
C LEU A 506 -5.05 15.41 -10.71
N GLY A 507 -6.21 14.79 -10.52
CA GLY A 507 -7.02 14.26 -11.61
C GLY A 507 -7.53 15.36 -12.54
N THR A 508 -7.99 16.48 -11.98
CA THR A 508 -8.36 17.67 -12.75
C THR A 508 -7.18 18.21 -13.54
N ALA A 509 -6.00 18.33 -12.94
CA ALA A 509 -4.80 18.82 -13.64
C ALA A 509 -4.40 17.89 -14.81
N TYR A 510 -4.32 16.57 -14.57
CA TYR A 510 -3.98 15.61 -15.62
C TYR A 510 -5.07 15.46 -16.68
N GLY A 511 -6.35 15.50 -16.28
CA GLY A 511 -7.49 15.41 -17.18
C GLY A 511 -7.58 16.62 -18.10
N TRP A 512 -7.37 17.81 -17.53
CA TRP A 512 -7.29 19.06 -18.28
C TRP A 512 -6.14 19.04 -19.30
N ALA A 513 -4.93 18.64 -18.88
CA ALA A 513 -3.81 18.47 -19.81
C ALA A 513 -4.09 17.42 -20.89
N GLY A 514 -4.71 16.29 -20.53
CA GLY A 514 -5.10 15.24 -21.47
C GLY A 514 -6.12 15.72 -22.51
N ALA A 515 -7.13 16.50 -22.09
CA ALA A 515 -8.09 17.11 -23.01
C ALA A 515 -7.38 18.02 -24.03
N TYR A 516 -6.38 18.81 -23.60
CA TYR A 516 -5.64 19.64 -24.54
C TYR A 516 -4.74 18.89 -25.51
N THR A 517 -4.28 17.69 -25.15
CA THR A 517 -3.46 16.90 -26.09
C THR A 517 -4.28 16.42 -27.30
N LEU A 518 -5.61 16.47 -27.21
CA LEU A 518 -6.54 16.15 -28.29
C LEU A 518 -6.93 17.35 -29.16
N LEU A 519 -6.35 18.55 -28.93
CA LEU A 519 -6.71 19.76 -29.68
C LEU A 519 -6.46 19.66 -31.18
N GLY A 520 -5.44 18.92 -31.61
CA GLY A 520 -5.12 18.72 -33.02
C GLY A 520 -6.21 17.95 -33.78
N ALA A 521 -7.14 17.31 -33.06
CA ALA A 521 -8.35 16.73 -33.65
C ALA A 521 -9.42 17.79 -33.97
N THR A 522 -9.33 19.00 -33.42
CA THR A 522 -10.34 20.06 -33.49
C THR A 522 -9.71 21.37 -33.94
N LYS A 523 -9.96 21.82 -35.18
CA LYS A 523 -9.42 23.09 -35.69
C LYS A 523 -9.99 24.27 -34.88
N GLY A 524 -9.13 25.14 -34.34
CA GLY A 524 -9.54 26.43 -33.75
C GLY A 524 -9.97 26.42 -32.28
N ALA A 525 -9.71 25.36 -31.50
CA ALA A 525 -10.12 25.34 -30.10
C ALA A 525 -9.39 26.39 -29.24
N THR A 526 -10.14 27.10 -28.42
CA THR A 526 -9.64 28.10 -27.48
C THR A 526 -9.25 27.46 -26.13
N LEU A 527 -8.43 28.15 -25.33
CA LEU A 527 -8.14 27.69 -23.97
C LEU A 527 -9.36 27.90 -23.06
N ILE A 528 -10.00 26.80 -22.66
CA ILE A 528 -11.12 26.76 -21.72
C ILE A 528 -10.65 26.26 -20.34
N ALA A 529 -11.26 26.79 -19.27
CA ALA A 529 -11.05 26.32 -17.92
C ALA A 529 -11.41 24.83 -17.75
N PRO A 530 -10.77 24.08 -16.83
CA PRO A 530 -11.10 22.68 -16.59
C PRO A 530 -12.55 22.51 -16.17
N VAL A 531 -13.29 21.63 -16.86
CA VAL A 531 -14.67 21.32 -16.50
C VAL A 531 -14.68 20.14 -15.54
N VAL A 532 -15.01 20.42 -14.27
CA VAL A 532 -15.17 19.39 -13.24
C VAL A 532 -16.65 19.04 -13.11
N PRO A 533 -17.10 17.85 -13.55
CA PRO A 533 -18.51 17.49 -13.45
C PRO A 533 -18.96 17.39 -11.99
N GLY A 534 -20.09 17.99 -11.64
CA GLY A 534 -20.61 17.94 -10.27
C GLY A 534 -20.87 16.49 -9.79
N TRP A 535 -21.33 15.62 -10.69
CA TRP A 535 -21.57 14.20 -10.40
C TRP A 535 -20.28 13.46 -10.00
N LEU A 536 -19.12 13.82 -10.57
CA LEU A 536 -17.83 13.20 -10.24
C LEU A 536 -17.51 13.37 -8.76
N VAL A 537 -17.69 14.60 -8.24
CA VAL A 537 -17.40 14.91 -6.83
C VAL A 537 -18.30 14.09 -5.91
N VAL A 538 -19.59 13.98 -6.25
CA VAL A 538 -20.56 13.19 -5.48
C VAL A 538 -20.21 11.70 -5.52
N VAL A 539 -19.97 11.13 -6.71
CA VAL A 539 -19.65 9.70 -6.88
C VAL A 539 -18.35 9.34 -6.18
N VAL A 540 -17.31 10.16 -6.32
CA VAL A 540 -16.03 9.92 -5.65
C VAL A 540 -16.18 10.03 -4.14
N LEU A 541 -16.86 11.06 -3.63
CA LEU A 541 -17.03 11.27 -2.20
C LEU A 541 -17.84 10.14 -1.56
N VAL A 542 -18.99 9.81 -2.15
CA VAL A 542 -19.89 8.75 -1.66
C VAL A 542 -19.24 7.38 -1.83
N GLY A 543 -18.69 7.08 -3.01
CA GLY A 543 -18.05 5.80 -3.31
C GLY A 543 -16.82 5.52 -2.46
N ALA A 544 -15.90 6.49 -2.33
CA ALA A 544 -14.71 6.34 -1.50
C ALA A 544 -15.06 6.23 -0.02
N SER A 545 -16.02 7.02 0.47
CA SER A 545 -16.47 6.96 1.85
C SER A 545 -17.17 5.63 2.15
N ALA A 546 -18.11 5.20 1.30
CA ALA A 546 -18.83 3.94 1.47
C ALA A 546 -17.88 2.74 1.48
N THR A 547 -16.99 2.65 0.48
CA THR A 547 -16.05 1.52 0.36
C THR A 547 -15.00 1.53 1.46
N GLY A 548 -14.39 2.67 1.75
CA GLY A 548 -13.35 2.78 2.77
C GLY A 548 -13.86 2.60 4.20
N LEU A 549 -15.03 3.15 4.52
CA LEU A 549 -15.64 2.93 5.84
C LEU A 549 -16.13 1.49 5.98
N ALA A 550 -16.77 0.91 4.96
CA ALA A 550 -17.18 -0.50 4.97
C ALA A 550 -15.98 -1.44 5.19
N ALA A 551 -14.87 -1.18 4.51
CA ALA A 551 -13.63 -1.93 4.67
C ALA A 551 -13.06 -1.87 6.10
N ALA A 552 -13.20 -0.72 6.77
CA ALA A 552 -12.73 -0.52 8.14
C ALA A 552 -13.59 -1.23 9.19
N LEU A 553 -14.89 -1.44 8.92
CA LEU A 553 -15.85 -1.99 9.90
C LEU A 553 -15.47 -3.39 10.39
N GLY A 554 -15.15 -4.32 9.48
CA GLY A 554 -14.83 -5.71 9.82
C GLY A 554 -13.60 -5.82 10.74
N PRO A 555 -12.43 -5.30 10.32
CA PRO A 555 -11.22 -5.27 11.14
C PRO A 555 -11.41 -4.53 12.48
N ALA A 556 -12.11 -3.39 12.49
CA ALA A 556 -12.40 -2.65 13.72
C ALA A 556 -13.24 -3.47 14.70
N ALA A 557 -14.28 -4.16 14.20
CA ALA A 557 -15.11 -5.04 15.01
C ALA A 557 -14.31 -6.21 15.60
N ARG A 558 -13.42 -6.84 14.82
CA ARG A 558 -12.54 -7.91 15.30
C ARG A 558 -11.56 -7.42 16.37
N ALA A 559 -10.94 -6.26 16.17
CA ALA A 559 -10.04 -5.66 17.16
C ALA A 559 -10.73 -5.37 18.50
N VAL A 560 -12.00 -4.97 18.44
CA VAL A 560 -12.84 -4.70 19.62
C VAL A 560 -13.33 -5.98 20.32
N ARG A 561 -13.43 -7.10 19.61
CA ARG A 561 -13.88 -8.40 20.16
C ARG A 561 -12.74 -9.22 20.76
N ALA A 562 -11.49 -9.03 20.31
CA ALA A 562 -10.34 -9.70 20.90
C ALA A 562 -10.23 -9.38 22.39
N ALA A 563 -10.09 -10.41 23.23
CA ALA A 563 -9.93 -10.24 24.67
C ALA A 563 -8.59 -9.52 24.95
N PRO A 564 -8.57 -8.41 25.73
CA PRO A 564 -7.35 -7.65 26.00
C PRO A 564 -6.21 -8.51 26.57
N VAL A 565 -6.57 -9.51 27.39
CA VAL A 565 -5.64 -10.48 28.00
C VAL A 565 -5.12 -11.51 26.99
N ALA A 566 -5.94 -11.91 26.00
CA ALA A 566 -5.49 -12.79 24.93
C ALA A 566 -4.51 -12.09 23.97
N ALA A 567 -4.68 -10.78 23.75
CA ALA A 567 -3.75 -9.99 22.94
C ALA A 567 -2.34 -9.87 23.56
N LEU A 568 -2.22 -10.00 24.89
CA LEU A 568 -0.95 -10.06 25.62
C LEU A 568 -0.42 -11.49 25.83
N ARG A 569 -1.26 -12.52 25.67
CA ARG A 569 -0.90 -13.95 25.86
C ARG A 569 -0.54 -14.70 24.57
N TYR A 570 -0.70 -14.11 23.37
CA TYR A 570 -0.17 -14.68 22.13
C TYR A 570 1.32 -14.33 21.96
N GLU A 571 2.11 -14.75 22.93
CA GLU A 571 3.55 -15.05 22.91
C GLU A 571 3.77 -16.25 23.83
#